data_AF-A0AAV4ANT2-F1
#
_entry.id   AF-A0AAV4ANT2-F1
#
_cell.length_a   1.000
_cell.length_b   1.000
_cell.length_c   1.000
_cell.angle_alpha   90.00
_cell.angle_beta   90.00
_cell.angle_gamma   90.00
#
_symmetry.space_group_name_H-M   'P 1'
#
loop_
_entity.id
_entity.type
_entity.pdbx_description
1 polymer ?
#
loop_
_entity_poly.entity_id
_entity_poly.type
_entity_poly.pdbx_seq_one_letter_code
_entity_poly.pdbx_strand_id
1 'polypeptide(L)'
;MYECEWEEMKEGNNEIVNFIKIDVSSEDIGQFIRDFADEHKLLGRSRRTLIGSFIDKNIFLATPLLRWYLKHGLVVGEIYEVVEYTPTRCFQGFADIVSENRRRGDLDPTKAILAETFKLLGNSAYGKSLENLENRRDVAYSMGRDVGKLVNSRLFRT
;
A
#
# COMPACT_ATOMS: atom_id res chain seq x y z
N MET A 1 -28.27 -2.02 3.48
CA MET A 1 -27.91 -2.99 2.41
C MET A 1 -26.42 -2.98 2.04
N TYR A 2 -25.59 -2.08 2.60
CA TYR A 2 -24.16 -1.99 2.27
C TYR A 2 -23.21 -2.68 3.27
N GLU A 3 -23.70 -3.19 4.41
CA GLU A 3 -22.84 -3.87 5.40
C GLU A 3 -22.67 -5.37 5.10
N CYS A 4 -23.61 -5.99 4.38
CA CYS A 4 -23.61 -7.45 4.14
C CYS A 4 -22.53 -7.89 3.14
N GLU A 5 -22.16 -7.05 2.18
CA GLU A 5 -21.17 -7.41 1.13
C GLU A 5 -19.72 -7.34 1.63
N TRP A 6 -19.43 -6.58 2.69
CA TRP A 6 -18.07 -6.45 3.23
C TRP A 6 -17.62 -7.65 4.05
N GLU A 7 -18.55 -8.36 4.68
CA GLU A 7 -18.22 -9.55 5.48
C GLU A 7 -17.96 -10.77 4.59
N GLU A 8 -18.72 -10.94 3.50
CA GLU A 8 -18.48 -11.99 2.50
C GLU A 8 -17.12 -11.83 1.79
N MET A 9 -16.62 -10.58 1.64
CA MET A 9 -15.27 -10.33 1.11
C MET A 9 -14.14 -10.83 2.03
N LYS A 10 -14.37 -10.96 3.35
CA LYS A 10 -13.35 -11.43 4.30
C LYS A 10 -13.19 -12.94 4.33
N GLU A 11 -14.25 -13.69 4.08
CA GLU A 11 -14.23 -15.16 4.11
C GLU A 11 -13.65 -15.78 2.83
N GLY A 12 -13.62 -15.01 1.72
CA GLY A 12 -13.25 -15.50 0.40
C GLY A 12 -11.77 -15.44 0.04
N ASN A 13 -11.04 -14.34 0.31
CA ASN A 13 -9.62 -14.20 -0.05
C ASN A 13 -8.95 -12.99 0.63
N ASN A 14 -7.73 -13.21 1.12
CA ASN A 14 -6.83 -12.22 1.71
C ASN A 14 -6.23 -11.20 0.70
N GLU A 15 -6.87 -10.97 -0.46
CA GLU A 15 -6.25 -10.26 -1.58
C GLU A 15 -6.92 -8.89 -1.84
N ILE A 16 -6.27 -7.89 -1.25
CA ILE A 16 -6.09 -6.49 -1.67
C ILE A 16 -7.00 -6.01 -2.81
N VAL A 17 -7.92 -5.09 -2.48
CA VAL A 17 -8.58 -4.21 -3.46
C VAL A 17 -7.50 -3.39 -4.18
N ASN A 18 -7.55 -3.31 -5.51
CA ASN A 18 -6.65 -2.43 -6.26
C ASN A 18 -6.82 -0.98 -5.81
N PHE A 19 -5.73 -0.36 -5.39
CA PHE A 19 -5.71 1.02 -4.96
C PHE A 19 -5.13 1.91 -6.05
N ILE A 20 -5.93 2.88 -6.50
CA ILE A 20 -5.53 3.85 -7.52
C ILE A 20 -5.54 5.26 -6.94
N LYS A 21 -4.67 6.14 -7.45
CA LYS A 21 -4.63 7.55 -7.03
C LYS A 21 -5.46 8.39 -8.01
N ILE A 22 -6.63 8.83 -7.58
CA ILE A 22 -7.52 9.70 -8.36
C ILE A 22 -7.74 11.02 -7.63
N ASP A 23 -8.04 12.07 -8.39
CA ASP A 23 -8.50 13.35 -7.84
C ASP A 23 -9.97 13.24 -7.49
N VAL A 24 -10.28 13.26 -6.19
CA VAL A 24 -11.64 13.14 -5.65
C VAL A 24 -12.16 14.54 -5.33
N SER A 25 -13.28 14.92 -5.94
CA SER A 25 -13.99 16.16 -5.65
C SER A 25 -15.24 15.92 -4.77
N SER A 26 -15.94 16.99 -4.40
CA SER A 26 -17.18 16.86 -3.64
C SER A 26 -18.24 16.10 -4.45
N GLU A 27 -18.19 16.14 -5.79
CA GLU A 27 -19.08 15.41 -6.69
C GLU A 27 -19.00 13.90 -6.55
N ASP A 28 -17.81 13.37 -6.22
CA ASP A 28 -17.53 11.93 -6.17
C ASP A 28 -17.94 11.26 -4.85
N ILE A 29 -18.34 12.06 -3.85
CA ILE A 29 -18.72 11.58 -2.52
C ILE A 29 -20.23 11.59 -2.31
N GLY A 30 -20.71 10.63 -1.53
CA GLY A 30 -22.12 10.52 -1.16
C GLY A 30 -22.61 11.73 -0.36
N GLN A 31 -23.93 11.99 -0.43
CA GLN A 31 -24.57 13.18 0.13
C GLN A 31 -24.17 13.45 1.60
N PHE A 32 -24.19 12.41 2.44
CA PHE A 32 -23.83 12.54 3.85
C PHE A 32 -22.40 13.08 4.07
N ILE A 33 -21.42 12.56 3.33
CA ILE A 33 -20.03 13.01 3.44
C ILE A 33 -19.86 14.40 2.83
N ARG A 34 -20.67 14.74 1.83
CA ARG A 34 -20.69 16.06 1.23
C ARG A 34 -21.18 17.11 2.21
N ASP A 35 -22.31 16.87 2.87
CA ASP A 35 -22.87 17.77 3.88
C ASP A 35 -21.87 18.01 5.02
N PHE A 36 -21.23 16.94 5.49
CA PHE A 36 -20.15 17.01 6.48
C PHE A 36 -18.93 17.80 5.98
N ALA A 37 -18.51 17.58 4.73
CA ALA A 37 -17.39 18.29 4.14
C ALA A 37 -17.69 19.79 4.01
N ASP A 38 -18.92 20.16 3.63
CA ASP A 38 -19.35 21.55 3.50
C ASP A 38 -19.43 22.25 4.88
N GLU A 39 -19.97 21.59 5.90
CA GLU A 39 -20.02 22.09 7.27
C GLU A 39 -18.61 22.38 7.82
N HIS A 40 -17.66 21.47 7.57
CA HIS A 40 -16.28 21.58 8.05
C HIS A 40 -15.32 22.28 7.07
N LYS A 41 -15.82 22.81 5.94
CA LYS A 41 -15.03 23.44 4.87
C LYS A 41 -13.87 22.57 4.36
N LEU A 42 -14.12 21.26 4.31
CA LEU A 42 -13.23 20.25 3.73
C LEU A 42 -13.52 20.13 2.23
N LEU A 43 -12.58 19.59 1.45
CA LEU A 43 -12.75 19.33 0.01
C LEU A 43 -13.10 20.55 -0.87
N GLY A 44 -12.79 21.78 -0.43
CA GLY A 44 -12.95 22.99 -1.26
C GLY A 44 -12.13 23.02 -2.56
N ARG A 45 -11.21 22.06 -2.74
CA ARG A 45 -10.55 21.71 -4.01
C ARG A 45 -10.47 20.19 -4.09
N SER A 46 -10.50 19.67 -5.31
CA SER A 46 -10.26 18.25 -5.54
C SER A 46 -8.91 17.83 -4.95
N ARG A 47 -8.89 16.65 -4.32
CA ARG A 47 -7.71 16.11 -3.63
C ARG A 47 -7.34 14.75 -4.19
N ARG A 48 -6.06 14.60 -4.51
CA ARG A 48 -5.49 13.33 -4.92
C ARG A 48 -5.53 12.33 -3.77
N THR A 49 -6.42 11.35 -3.88
CA THR A 49 -6.72 10.36 -2.86
C THR A 49 -6.49 8.96 -3.40
N LEU A 50 -6.07 8.05 -2.51
CA LEU A 50 -5.94 6.64 -2.83
C LEU A 50 -7.31 5.96 -2.60
N ILE A 51 -7.93 5.46 -3.65
CA ILE A 51 -9.23 4.79 -3.58
C ILE A 51 -9.12 3.35 -4.07
N GLY A 52 -9.93 2.46 -3.51
CA GLY A 52 -10.14 1.13 -4.07
C GLY A 52 -10.99 1.23 -5.33
N SER A 53 -10.45 0.85 -6.49
CA SER A 53 -11.19 0.92 -7.75
C SER A 53 -10.75 -0.17 -8.74
N PHE A 54 -11.68 -0.58 -9.60
CA PHE A 54 -11.44 -1.51 -10.70
C PHE A 54 -11.29 -0.80 -12.05
N ILE A 55 -11.44 0.53 -12.06
CA ILE A 55 -11.43 1.36 -13.26
C ILE A 55 -10.08 2.08 -13.32
N ASP A 56 -9.12 1.48 -14.02
CA ASP A 56 -7.85 2.14 -14.32
C ASP A 56 -7.20 1.54 -15.58
N LYS A 57 -6.25 2.28 -16.16
CA LYS A 57 -5.45 1.84 -17.30
C LYS A 57 -4.11 1.32 -16.79
N ASN A 58 -3.64 0.20 -17.35
CA ASN A 58 -2.35 -0.42 -17.04
C ASN A 58 -2.23 -0.93 -15.59
N ILE A 59 -3.23 -1.70 -15.15
CA ILE A 59 -3.21 -2.34 -13.83
C ILE A 59 -2.33 -3.59 -13.85
N PHE A 60 -1.40 -3.70 -12.92
CA PHE A 60 -0.62 -4.91 -12.70
C PHE A 60 -1.32 -5.81 -11.67
N LEU A 61 -1.77 -6.99 -12.10
CA LEU A 61 -2.57 -7.91 -11.27
C LEU A 61 -1.89 -9.24 -11.09
N ALA A 62 -1.91 -9.75 -9.85
CA ALA A 62 -1.57 -11.13 -9.57
C ALA A 62 -2.60 -12.07 -10.22
N THR A 63 -2.14 -13.18 -10.79
CA THR A 63 -3.00 -14.16 -11.48
C THR A 63 -4.16 -14.69 -10.63
N PRO A 64 -3.99 -15.01 -9.32
CA PRO A 64 -5.10 -15.45 -8.48
C PRO A 64 -6.22 -14.41 -8.37
N LEU A 65 -5.85 -13.16 -8.11
CA LEU A 65 -6.75 -12.02 -8.02
C LEU A 65 -7.49 -11.77 -9.33
N LEU A 66 -6.77 -11.79 -10.46
CA LEU A 66 -7.38 -11.63 -11.79
C LEU A 66 -8.42 -12.72 -12.06
N ARG A 67 -8.12 -13.99 -11.75
CA ARG A 67 -9.11 -15.09 -11.91
C ARG A 67 -10.35 -14.87 -11.07
N TRP A 68 -10.20 -14.33 -9.85
CA TRP A 68 -11.34 -14.00 -9.01
C TRP A 68 -12.17 -12.88 -9.64
N TYR A 69 -11.54 -11.80 -10.10
CA TYR A 69 -12.25 -10.69 -10.76
C TYR A 69 -12.98 -11.12 -12.04
N LEU A 70 -12.38 -11.97 -12.86
CA LEU A 70 -13.02 -12.52 -14.07
C LEU A 70 -14.31 -13.30 -13.73
N LYS A 71 -14.32 -14.06 -12.62
CA LYS A 71 -15.53 -14.75 -12.15
C LYS A 71 -16.63 -13.80 -11.70
N HIS A 72 -16.26 -12.61 -11.25
CA HIS A 72 -17.19 -11.58 -10.75
C HIS A 72 -17.50 -10.51 -11.80
N GLY A 73 -17.19 -10.76 -13.07
CA GLY A 73 -17.62 -9.92 -14.18
C GLY A 73 -16.65 -8.80 -14.57
N LEU A 74 -15.41 -8.81 -14.08
CA LEU A 74 -14.37 -7.91 -14.62
C LEU A 74 -14.09 -8.26 -16.08
N VAL A 75 -14.16 -7.27 -16.96
CA VAL A 75 -13.83 -7.41 -18.38
C VAL A 75 -12.41 -6.93 -18.62
N VAL A 76 -11.55 -7.82 -19.11
CA VAL A 76 -10.18 -7.48 -19.53
C VAL A 76 -10.22 -7.01 -20.98
N GLY A 77 -9.81 -5.77 -21.22
CA GLY A 77 -9.71 -5.22 -22.58
C GLY A 77 -8.46 -5.71 -23.31
N GLU A 78 -7.28 -5.32 -22.82
CA GLU A 78 -5.98 -5.59 -23.44
C GLU A 78 -4.98 -6.12 -22.41
N ILE A 79 -4.10 -7.02 -22.83
CA ILE A 79 -3.00 -7.56 -21.99
C ILE A 79 -1.68 -7.12 -22.61
N TYR A 80 -0.92 -6.30 -21.87
CA TYR A 80 0.35 -5.73 -22.33
C TYR A 80 1.56 -6.58 -21.95
N GLU A 81 1.56 -7.14 -20.74
CA GLU A 81 2.70 -7.85 -20.17
C GLU A 81 2.23 -8.98 -19.25
N VAL A 82 2.97 -10.08 -19.26
CA VAL A 82 2.78 -11.21 -18.35
C VAL A 82 4.13 -11.55 -17.75
N VAL A 83 4.22 -11.49 -16.42
CA VAL A 83 5.44 -11.82 -15.68
C VAL A 83 5.22 -13.15 -14.97
N GLU A 84 5.98 -14.16 -15.37
CA GLU A 84 6.02 -15.44 -14.68
C GLU A 84 7.06 -15.41 -13.55
N TYR A 85 6.73 -16.01 -12.41
CA TYR A 85 7.67 -16.21 -11.32
C TYR A 85 7.52 -17.61 -10.73
N THR A 86 8.62 -18.17 -10.25
CA THR A 86 8.60 -19.43 -9.50
C THR A 86 8.42 -19.12 -8.01
N PRO A 87 7.29 -19.52 -7.38
CA PRO A 87 7.04 -19.23 -5.97
C PRO A 87 8.09 -19.94 -5.10
N THR A 88 8.87 -19.16 -4.35
CA THR A 88 9.89 -19.66 -3.44
C THR A 88 9.70 -19.02 -2.06
N ARG A 89 9.87 -19.80 -1.00
CA ARG A 89 9.74 -19.31 0.38
C ARG A 89 11.02 -18.65 0.90
N CYS A 90 11.53 -17.66 0.16
CA CYS A 90 12.80 -16.99 0.47
C CYS A 90 12.80 -16.28 1.84
N PHE A 91 11.62 -15.91 2.37
CA PHE A 91 11.47 -15.26 3.68
C PHE A 91 10.98 -16.19 4.80
N GLN A 92 10.96 -17.51 4.59
CA GLN A 92 10.41 -18.46 5.57
C GLN A 92 11.05 -18.29 6.96
N GLY A 93 12.39 -18.27 7.03
CA GLY A 93 13.09 -18.12 8.31
C GLY A 93 12.76 -16.80 9.03
N PHE A 94 12.60 -15.71 8.29
CA PHE A 94 12.18 -14.43 8.87
C PHE A 94 10.74 -14.50 9.39
N ALA A 95 9.82 -15.04 8.59
CA ALA A 95 8.42 -15.20 8.96
C ALA A 95 8.25 -16.09 10.20
N ASP A 96 9.05 -17.16 10.30
CA ASP A 96 9.04 -18.08 11.43
C ASP A 96 9.48 -17.38 12.72
N ILE A 97 10.58 -16.60 12.66
CA ILE A 97 11.08 -15.83 13.80
C ILE A 97 10.04 -14.83 14.29
N VAL A 98 9.44 -14.05 13.36
CA VAL A 98 8.41 -13.07 13.72
C VAL A 98 7.19 -13.77 14.33
N SER A 99 6.71 -14.85 13.72
CA SER A 99 5.51 -15.56 14.17
C SER A 99 5.72 -16.24 15.53
N GLU A 100 6.88 -16.84 15.74
CA GLU A 100 7.20 -17.53 17.00
C GLU A 100 7.31 -16.55 18.17
N ASN A 101 8.00 -15.44 17.99
CA ASN A 101 8.11 -14.43 19.05
C ASN A 101 6.74 -13.80 19.38
N ARG A 102 5.85 -13.66 18.39
CA ARG A 102 4.48 -13.22 18.63
C ARG A 102 3.69 -14.23 19.46
N ARG A 103 3.67 -15.51 19.06
CA ARG A 103 3.01 -16.58 19.83
C ARG A 103 3.53 -16.67 21.27
N ARG A 104 4.84 -16.49 21.47
CA ARG A 104 5.44 -16.48 22.81
C ARG A 104 4.99 -15.31 23.66
N GLY A 105 4.67 -14.16 23.06
CA GLY A 105 4.06 -13.03 23.77
C GLY A 105 2.62 -13.27 24.17
N ASP A 106 1.86 -13.98 23.33
CA ASP A 106 0.47 -14.35 23.64
C ASP A 106 0.41 -15.34 24.83
N LEU A 107 1.43 -16.19 24.98
CA LEU A 107 1.54 -17.17 26.09
C LEU A 107 2.09 -16.56 27.40
N ASP A 108 2.94 -15.53 27.32
CA ASP A 108 3.63 -14.96 28.47
C ASP A 108 3.56 -13.42 28.44
N PRO A 109 2.77 -12.80 29.34
CA PRO A 109 2.62 -11.35 29.42
C PRO A 109 3.94 -10.59 29.61
N THR A 110 4.97 -11.20 30.21
CA THR A 110 6.29 -10.56 30.40
C THR A 110 7.01 -10.35 29.07
N LYS A 111 6.63 -11.07 28.01
CA LYS A 111 7.19 -10.98 26.66
C LYS A 111 6.35 -10.13 25.71
N ALA A 112 5.30 -9.47 26.19
CA ALA A 112 4.42 -8.64 25.37
C ALA A 112 5.17 -7.55 24.58
N ILE A 113 6.17 -6.90 25.20
CA ILE A 113 6.98 -5.86 24.53
C ILE A 113 7.75 -6.45 23.33
N LEU A 114 8.31 -7.65 23.48
CA LEU A 114 9.01 -8.33 22.39
C LEU A 114 8.04 -8.69 21.28
N ALA A 115 6.85 -9.19 21.61
CA ALA A 115 5.83 -9.56 20.63
C ALA A 115 5.39 -8.36 19.77
N GLU A 116 5.12 -7.20 20.39
CA GLU A 116 4.79 -5.98 19.67
C GLU A 116 5.98 -5.47 18.84
N THR A 117 7.21 -5.62 19.34
CA THR A 117 8.42 -5.29 18.57
C THR A 117 8.55 -6.17 17.32
N PHE A 118 8.33 -7.49 17.43
CA PHE A 118 8.40 -8.41 16.29
C PHE A 118 7.24 -8.21 15.30
N LYS A 119 6.06 -7.81 15.78
CA LYS A 119 4.95 -7.37 14.94
C LYS A 119 5.31 -6.12 14.13
N LEU A 120 5.89 -5.11 14.78
CA LEU A 120 6.38 -3.92 14.09
C LEU A 120 7.49 -4.27 13.09
N LEU A 121 8.42 -5.16 13.45
CA LEU A 121 9.48 -5.63 12.58
C LEU A 121 8.92 -6.33 11.32
N GLY A 122 7.94 -7.21 11.49
CA GLY A 122 7.27 -7.88 10.38
C GLY A 122 6.58 -6.89 9.42
N ASN A 123 5.80 -5.97 9.96
CA ASN A 123 5.08 -4.96 9.16
C ASN A 123 6.04 -4.00 8.45
N SER A 124 7.09 -3.54 9.16
CA SER A 124 8.08 -2.61 8.59
C SER A 124 8.95 -3.27 7.52
N ALA A 125 9.30 -4.55 7.66
CA ALA A 125 10.06 -5.28 6.64
C ALA A 125 9.29 -5.36 5.31
N TYR A 126 7.98 -5.62 5.36
CA TYR A 126 7.13 -5.60 4.16
C TYR A 126 7.01 -4.19 3.57
N GLY A 127 6.79 -3.17 4.40
CA GLY A 127 6.78 -1.78 3.92
C GLY A 127 8.12 -1.39 3.27
N LYS A 128 9.24 -1.92 3.79
CA LYS A 128 10.58 -1.63 3.29
C LYS A 128 10.86 -2.22 1.92
N SER A 129 10.32 -3.41 1.62
CA SER A 129 10.49 -4.04 0.30
C SER A 129 9.68 -3.36 -0.80
N LEU A 130 8.60 -2.66 -0.46
CA LEU A 130 7.75 -1.90 -1.39
C LEU A 130 8.09 -0.40 -1.44
N GLU A 131 9.13 0.03 -0.73
CA GLU A 131 9.45 1.45 -0.62
C GLU A 131 9.95 2.01 -1.96
N ASN A 132 9.37 3.14 -2.40
CA ASN A 132 9.90 3.88 -3.54
C ASN A 132 11.21 4.58 -3.15
N LEU A 133 12.34 3.95 -3.50
CA LEU A 133 13.69 4.45 -3.24
C LEU A 133 13.97 5.82 -3.90
N GLU A 134 13.26 6.17 -4.98
CA GLU A 134 13.45 7.45 -5.68
C GLU A 134 13.06 8.68 -4.83
N ASN A 135 12.21 8.46 -3.84
CA ASN A 135 11.75 9.49 -2.92
C ASN A 135 12.68 9.68 -1.73
N ARG A 136 13.67 8.79 -1.53
CA ARG A 136 14.72 8.98 -0.52
C ARG A 136 15.70 10.05 -1.00
N ARG A 137 15.35 11.31 -0.72
CA ARG A 137 16.15 12.48 -1.06
C ARG A 137 16.64 13.13 0.21
N ASP A 138 17.92 13.42 0.26
CA ASP A 138 18.50 14.27 1.29
C ASP A 138 18.60 15.69 0.74
N VAL A 139 18.05 16.66 1.49
CA VAL A 139 18.05 18.07 1.09
C VAL A 139 19.07 18.80 1.94
N ALA A 140 20.23 19.07 1.34
CA ALA A 140 21.31 19.83 1.97
C ALA A 140 21.33 21.27 1.45
N TYR A 141 21.39 22.24 2.37
CA TYR A 141 21.65 23.64 2.06
C TYR A 141 23.15 23.92 2.21
N SER A 142 23.76 24.52 1.20
CA SER A 142 25.18 24.89 1.24
C SER A 142 25.41 26.23 0.54
N MET A 143 26.41 26.98 0.99
CA MET A 143 26.80 28.26 0.43
C MET A 143 28.30 28.24 0.10
N GLY A 144 28.68 28.86 -1.02
CA GLY A 144 30.07 29.04 -1.41
C GLY A 144 30.74 27.79 -1.99
N ARG A 145 31.95 27.46 -1.52
CA ARG A 145 32.86 26.49 -2.16
C ARG A 145 32.38 25.03 -2.13
N ASP A 146 31.48 24.68 -1.21
CA ASP A 146 31.02 23.30 -1.06
C ASP A 146 29.83 22.95 -1.96
N VAL A 147 29.19 23.94 -2.60
CA VAL A 147 28.12 23.73 -3.58
C VAL A 147 28.63 22.88 -4.75
N GLY A 148 29.82 23.20 -5.27
CA GLY A 148 30.42 22.44 -6.36
C GLY A 148 30.70 20.98 -6.00
N LYS A 149 30.97 20.66 -4.72
CA LYS A 149 31.16 19.27 -4.29
C LYS A 149 29.84 18.51 -4.22
N LEU A 150 28.80 19.16 -3.70
CA LEU A 150 27.47 18.56 -3.54
C LEU A 150 26.79 18.32 -4.88
N VAL A 151 26.90 19.26 -5.82
CA VAL A 151 26.36 19.12 -7.19
C VAL A 151 27.05 17.98 -7.96
N ASN A 152 28.35 17.77 -7.73
CA ASN A 152 29.11 16.68 -8.37
C ASN A 152 28.96 15.32 -7.67
N SER A 153 28.14 15.23 -6.62
CA SER A 153 27.87 13.96 -5.95
C SER A 153 27.09 13.02 -6.86
N ARG A 154 27.38 11.72 -6.80
CA ARG A 154 26.57 10.67 -7.47
C ARG A 154 25.12 10.61 -6.97
N LEU A 155 24.88 11.18 -5.79
CA LEU A 155 23.56 11.26 -5.17
C LEU A 155 22.81 12.56 -5.54
N PHE A 156 23.48 13.48 -6.26
CA PHE A 156 22.84 14.71 -6.73
C PHE A 156 21.91 14.39 -7.89
N ARG A 157 20.67 14.85 -7.79
CA ARG A 157 19.62 14.65 -8.79
C ARG A 157 19.11 16.01 -9.23
N THR A 158 19.21 16.30 -10.53
CA THR A 158 18.77 17.55 -11.17
C THR A 158 17.27 17.60 -11.38
#